data_AF-A0A971IUT4-F1
#
_entry.id   AF-A0A971IUT4-F1
#
_cell.length_a   1.000
_cell.length_b   1.000
_cell.length_c   1.000
_cell.angle_alpha   90.00
_cell.angle_beta   90.00
_cell.angle_gamma   90.00
#
_symmetry.space_group_name_H-M   'P 1'
#
loop_
_entity.id
_entity.type
_entity.pdbx_description
1 polymer ?
#
loop_
_entity_poly.entity_id
_entity_poly.type
_entity_poly.pdbx_seq_one_letter_code
_entity_poly.pdbx_strand_id
1 'polypeptide(L)'
;VEAAEFLGIEINDNHQYLSFVQQVLGLVEKYNKKYRTNDVMFNCEMIPAENVGVKHAKWDKMAGYKVKRDCYNSYFYIVEDESLNILDKFRLHGRKYIEHLTGGSALHLNLEEHLSKDQYNQLLRVAALEGCNYFTFNIPNTVCNDCGHIDKRKLNVCPKCKGNNIDYLTRIIGYMKRVSNFSQARQQEESKRYYATVC
;
A
#
# COMPACT_ATOMS: atom_id res chain seq x y z
N VAL A 1 2.58 3.69 -10.03
CA VAL A 1 1.18 3.58 -10.51
C VAL A 1 0.83 4.73 -11.43
N GLU A 2 0.85 5.97 -10.95
CA GLU A 2 0.35 7.14 -11.68
C GLU A 2 1.12 7.43 -12.97
N ALA A 3 2.44 7.22 -12.98
CA ALA A 3 3.25 7.35 -14.18
C ALA A 3 2.84 6.34 -15.28
N ALA A 4 2.50 5.11 -14.91
CA ALA A 4 2.03 4.09 -15.85
C ALA A 4 0.62 4.44 -16.37
N GLU A 5 -0.27 4.90 -15.50
CA GLU A 5 -1.61 5.35 -15.90
C GLU A 5 -1.58 6.56 -16.85
N PHE A 6 -0.63 7.48 -16.64
CA PHE A 6 -0.42 8.62 -17.54
C PHE A 6 -0.05 8.16 -18.96
N LEU A 7 0.71 7.06 -19.07
CA LEU A 7 1.07 6.43 -20.35
C LEU A 7 -0.04 5.51 -20.90
N GLY A 8 -1.19 5.42 -20.25
CA GLY A 8 -2.29 4.54 -20.65
C GLY A 8 -2.04 3.05 -20.40
N ILE A 9 -1.09 2.72 -19.51
CA ILE A 9 -0.80 1.33 -19.13
C ILE A 9 -1.76 0.92 -18.02
N GLU A 10 -2.42 -0.22 -18.21
CA GLU A 10 -3.31 -0.79 -17.21
C GLU A 10 -2.54 -1.31 -15.99
N ILE A 11 -3.04 -1.02 -14.78
CA ILE A 11 -2.38 -1.34 -13.51
C ILE A 11 -2.92 -2.66 -12.98
N ASN A 12 -2.54 -3.74 -13.63
CA ASN A 12 -2.78 -5.11 -13.17
C ASN A 12 -1.56 -5.98 -13.54
N ASP A 13 -1.63 -7.28 -13.26
CA ASP A 13 -0.53 -8.17 -13.60
C ASP A 13 -0.51 -8.51 -15.11
N ASN A 14 0.05 -7.60 -15.91
CA ASN A 14 0.22 -7.76 -17.36
C ASN A 14 1.65 -7.48 -17.82
N HIS A 15 2.00 -7.97 -19.00
CA HIS A 15 3.35 -7.82 -19.56
C HIS A 15 3.79 -6.36 -19.76
N GLN A 16 2.87 -5.47 -20.12
CA GLN A 16 3.19 -4.07 -20.36
C GLN A 16 3.54 -3.34 -19.06
N TYR A 17 2.75 -3.57 -18.00
CA TYR A 17 3.01 -2.99 -16.69
C TYR A 17 4.27 -3.56 -16.03
N LEU A 18 4.46 -4.89 -16.10
CA LEU A 18 5.69 -5.52 -15.64
C LEU A 18 6.92 -4.92 -16.33
N SER A 19 6.89 -4.81 -17.67
CA SER A 19 8.00 -4.24 -18.43
C SER A 19 8.26 -2.78 -18.03
N PHE A 20 7.22 -1.97 -17.85
CA PHE A 20 7.35 -0.60 -17.38
C PHE A 20 8.03 -0.53 -16.00
N VAL A 21 7.58 -1.33 -15.03
CA VAL A 21 8.16 -1.35 -13.68
C VAL A 21 9.63 -1.80 -13.73
N GLN A 22 9.94 -2.89 -14.43
CA GLN A 22 11.30 -3.39 -14.56
C GLN A 22 12.24 -2.39 -15.25
N GLN A 23 11.77 -1.69 -16.29
CA GLN A 23 12.57 -0.68 -16.98
C GLN A 23 12.92 0.49 -16.06
N VAL A 24 11.93 1.03 -15.34
CA VAL A 24 12.14 2.17 -14.43
C VAL A 24 13.07 1.79 -13.28
N LEU A 25 12.78 0.68 -12.59
CA LEU A 25 13.58 0.28 -11.43
C LEU A 25 14.95 -0.26 -11.83
N GLY A 26 15.05 -1.00 -12.93
CA GLY A 26 16.31 -1.50 -13.47
C GLY A 26 17.25 -0.36 -13.92
N LEU A 27 16.70 0.76 -14.41
CA LEU A 27 17.48 1.95 -14.69
C LEU A 27 18.12 2.53 -13.42
N VAL A 28 17.33 2.65 -12.33
CA VAL A 28 17.84 3.14 -11.04
C VAL A 28 18.89 2.19 -10.48
N GLU A 29 18.62 0.88 -10.49
CA GLU A 29 19.56 -0.13 -10.01
C GLU A 29 20.89 -0.10 -10.78
N LYS A 30 20.84 0.05 -12.11
CA LYS A 30 22.02 0.20 -12.96
C LYS A 30 22.90 1.37 -12.49
N TYR A 31 22.30 2.52 -12.20
CA TYR A 31 23.04 3.69 -11.74
C TYR A 31 23.54 3.56 -10.30
N ASN A 32 22.76 2.94 -9.42
CA ASN A 32 23.20 2.59 -8.07
C ASN A 32 24.46 1.71 -8.10
N LYS A 33 24.49 0.69 -8.97
CA LYS A 33 25.66 -0.18 -9.17
C LYS A 33 26.84 0.55 -9.83
N LYS A 34 26.57 1.46 -10.76
CA LYS A 34 27.61 2.22 -11.47
C LYS A 34 28.38 3.17 -10.53
N TYR A 35 27.68 3.80 -9.59
CA TYR A 35 28.27 4.86 -8.76
C TYR A 35 28.60 4.45 -7.33
N ARG A 36 28.23 3.23 -6.89
CA ARG A 36 28.67 2.73 -5.58
C ARG A 36 30.19 2.61 -5.49
N THR A 37 30.73 2.85 -4.31
CA THR A 37 32.13 2.64 -3.95
C THR A 37 32.20 1.74 -2.71
N ASN A 38 33.41 1.43 -2.24
CA ASN A 38 33.56 0.69 -0.98
C ASN A 38 33.04 1.47 0.25
N ASP A 39 33.04 2.80 0.16
CA ASP A 39 32.64 3.69 1.26
C ASP A 39 31.18 4.17 1.14
N VAL A 40 30.61 4.14 -0.06
CA VAL A 40 29.27 4.68 -0.34
C VAL A 40 28.45 3.68 -1.14
N MET A 41 27.34 3.25 -0.53
CA MET A 41 26.39 2.31 -1.12
C MET A 41 25.05 3.00 -1.40
N PHE A 42 24.38 2.59 -2.47
CA PHE A 42 23.07 3.10 -2.86
C PHE A 42 22.05 1.97 -2.92
N ASN A 43 20.82 2.25 -2.54
CA ASN A 43 19.68 1.35 -2.67
C ASN A 43 18.52 2.02 -3.44
N CYS A 44 17.50 1.25 -3.76
CA CYS A 44 16.26 1.75 -4.34
C CYS A 44 15.07 1.25 -3.51
N GLU A 45 14.27 2.18 -2.98
CA GLU A 45 13.15 1.87 -2.10
C GLU A 45 11.84 2.42 -2.70
N MET A 46 10.77 1.63 -2.59
CA MET A 46 9.42 2.15 -2.74
C MET A 46 9.00 2.83 -1.42
N ILE A 47 9.25 4.13 -1.33
CA ILE A 47 9.07 4.87 -0.09
C ILE A 47 7.58 4.96 0.34
N PRO A 48 7.29 5.07 1.65
CA PRO A 48 5.93 5.32 2.17
C PRO A 48 5.26 6.61 1.68
N ALA A 49 6.06 7.53 1.15
CA ALA A 49 5.65 8.79 0.55
C ALA A 49 4.67 9.65 1.38
N GLU A 50 4.76 9.63 2.71
CA GLU A 50 3.76 10.20 3.64
C GLU A 50 3.28 11.60 3.22
N ASN A 51 4.23 12.51 2.98
CA ASN A 51 3.97 13.88 2.55
C ASN A 51 4.19 14.10 1.05
N VAL A 52 5.12 13.38 0.43
CA VAL A 52 5.52 13.64 -0.96
C VAL A 52 4.45 13.18 -1.96
N GLY A 53 3.67 12.13 -1.66
CA GLY A 53 2.58 11.68 -2.53
C GLY A 53 1.50 12.75 -2.74
N VAL A 54 1.20 13.54 -1.71
CA VAL A 54 0.27 14.68 -1.78
C VAL A 54 0.89 15.87 -2.52
N LYS A 55 2.17 16.15 -2.24
CA LYS A 55 2.89 17.26 -2.89
C LYS A 55 3.03 17.05 -4.39
N HIS A 56 3.43 15.85 -4.82
CA HIS A 56 3.60 15.53 -6.24
C HIS A 56 2.27 15.63 -6.99
N ALA A 57 1.19 15.05 -6.48
CA ALA A 57 -0.15 15.20 -7.07
C ALA A 57 -0.56 16.68 -7.22
N LYS A 58 -0.30 17.51 -6.20
CA LYS A 58 -0.57 18.95 -6.25
C LYS A 58 0.28 19.67 -7.31
N TRP A 59 1.59 19.38 -7.37
CA TRP A 59 2.50 20.02 -8.32
C TRP A 59 2.18 19.64 -9.76
N ASP A 60 1.87 18.37 -10.02
CA ASP A 60 1.48 17.92 -11.35
C ASP A 60 0.18 18.59 -11.80
N LYS A 61 -0.79 18.74 -10.90
CA LYS A 61 -2.03 19.49 -11.17
C LYS A 61 -1.77 20.96 -11.49
N MET A 62 -0.86 21.61 -10.75
CA MET A 62 -0.46 23.00 -11.01
C MET A 62 0.27 23.15 -12.35
N ALA A 63 1.01 22.14 -12.78
CA ALA A 63 1.66 22.09 -14.09
C ALA A 63 0.71 21.74 -15.25
N GLY A 64 -0.58 21.48 -14.97
CA GLY A 64 -1.59 21.18 -15.98
C GLY A 64 -1.67 19.71 -16.39
N TYR A 65 -1.00 18.81 -15.68
CA TYR A 65 -1.12 17.37 -15.92
C TYR A 65 -2.47 16.84 -15.43
N LYS A 66 -2.94 15.78 -16.09
CA LYS A 66 -4.12 15.03 -15.65
C LYS A 66 -3.78 14.19 -14.43
N VAL A 67 -4.28 14.61 -13.27
CA VAL A 67 -4.07 13.94 -11.98
C VAL A 67 -5.35 13.21 -11.56
N LYS A 68 -5.27 11.89 -11.37
CA LYS A 68 -6.43 11.06 -10.97
C LYS A 68 -6.63 10.98 -9.45
N ARG A 69 -5.58 11.21 -8.66
CA ARG A 69 -5.59 11.10 -7.19
C ARG A 69 -4.89 12.30 -6.57
N ASP A 70 -5.46 12.84 -5.49
CA ASP A 70 -4.85 13.93 -4.72
C ASP A 70 -3.71 13.45 -3.80
N CYS A 71 -3.50 12.13 -3.71
CA CYS A 71 -2.36 11.50 -3.04
C CYS A 71 -1.90 10.30 -3.87
N TYR A 72 -0.67 10.32 -4.36
CA TYR A 72 -0.10 9.21 -5.13
C TYR A 72 0.10 7.96 -4.26
N ASN A 73 -0.07 6.80 -4.90
CA ASN A 73 0.06 5.51 -4.24
C ASN A 73 1.52 5.17 -3.92
N SER A 74 1.72 4.51 -2.79
CA SER A 74 3.02 3.96 -2.34
C SER A 74 3.08 2.44 -2.53
N TYR A 75 2.34 1.93 -3.52
CA TYR A 75 2.21 0.52 -3.84
C TYR A 75 2.31 0.32 -5.35
N PHE A 76 2.43 -0.93 -5.78
CA PHE A 76 2.38 -1.29 -7.20
C PHE A 76 0.97 -1.46 -7.76
N TYR A 77 -0.05 -1.12 -6.98
CA TYR A 77 -1.47 -1.16 -7.34
C TYR A 77 -2.19 0.11 -6.89
N ILE A 78 -3.36 0.33 -7.45
CA ILE A 78 -4.28 1.42 -7.09
C ILE A 78 -5.01 1.01 -5.81
N VAL A 79 -4.89 1.79 -4.73
CA VAL A 79 -5.39 1.38 -3.39
C VAL A 79 -6.91 1.34 -3.28
N GLU A 80 -7.61 2.12 -4.09
CA GLU A 80 -9.07 2.14 -4.21
C GLU A 80 -9.62 1.17 -5.27
N ASP A 81 -8.77 0.42 -5.96
CA ASP A 81 -9.20 -0.49 -7.03
C ASP A 81 -9.79 -1.79 -6.47
N GLU A 82 -11.03 -2.06 -6.86
CA GLU A 82 -11.83 -3.22 -6.47
C GLU A 82 -11.63 -4.42 -7.41
N SER A 83 -11.03 -4.22 -8.59
CA SER A 83 -10.83 -5.27 -9.59
C SER A 83 -9.70 -6.24 -9.23
N LEU A 84 -8.72 -5.79 -8.44
CA LEU A 84 -7.58 -6.60 -8.00
C LEU A 84 -7.88 -7.35 -6.71
N ASN A 85 -7.78 -8.67 -6.76
CA ASN A 85 -7.95 -9.52 -5.58
C ASN A 85 -6.67 -9.60 -4.74
N ILE A 86 -6.75 -10.33 -3.62
CA ILE A 86 -5.63 -10.53 -2.69
C ILE A 86 -4.39 -11.12 -3.37
N LEU A 87 -4.57 -12.11 -4.24
CA LEU A 87 -3.47 -12.80 -4.92
C LEU A 87 -2.76 -11.87 -5.92
N ASP A 88 -3.52 -11.02 -6.61
CA ASP A 88 -2.95 -10.05 -7.54
C ASP A 88 -2.08 -9.03 -6.80
N LYS A 89 -2.51 -8.58 -5.61
CA LYS A 89 -1.69 -7.69 -4.77
C LYS A 89 -0.39 -8.35 -4.31
N PHE A 90 -0.42 -9.66 -3.99
CA PHE A 90 0.80 -10.43 -3.71
C PHE A 90 1.71 -10.54 -4.94
N ARG A 91 1.16 -10.80 -6.13
CA ARG A 91 1.91 -10.85 -7.40
C ARG A 91 2.58 -9.53 -7.72
N LEU A 92 1.86 -8.42 -7.58
CA LEU A 92 2.36 -7.06 -7.84
C LEU A 92 3.45 -6.61 -6.86
N HIS A 93 3.51 -7.23 -5.67
CA HIS A 93 4.64 -7.10 -4.72
C HIS A 93 5.54 -8.35 -4.71
N GLY A 94 5.42 -9.21 -5.71
CA GLY A 94 6.22 -10.42 -5.86
C GLY A 94 7.56 -10.14 -6.55
N ARG A 95 8.41 -11.16 -6.58
CA ARG A 95 9.81 -11.09 -7.05
C ARG A 95 9.95 -10.35 -8.38
N LYS A 96 9.09 -10.66 -9.37
CA LYS A 96 9.15 -10.07 -10.71
C LYS A 96 9.00 -8.54 -10.74
N TYR A 97 8.26 -7.96 -9.80
CA TYR A 97 8.08 -6.50 -9.72
C TYR A 97 9.13 -5.85 -8.82
N ILE A 98 9.58 -6.55 -7.78
CA ILE A 98 10.43 -5.96 -6.73
C ILE A 98 11.92 -6.33 -6.83
N GLU A 99 12.34 -7.16 -7.79
CA GLU A 99 13.72 -7.66 -7.87
C GLU A 99 14.78 -6.55 -7.97
N HIS A 100 14.42 -5.39 -8.55
CA HIS A 100 15.30 -4.23 -8.66
C HIS A 100 15.21 -3.27 -7.46
N LEU A 101 14.30 -3.50 -6.50
CA LEU A 101 14.19 -2.73 -5.26
C LEU A 101 15.13 -3.26 -4.19
N THR A 102 16.38 -2.82 -4.23
CA THR A 102 17.42 -3.23 -3.27
C THR A 102 17.24 -2.64 -1.86
N GLY A 103 16.39 -1.62 -1.71
CA GLY A 103 16.03 -0.99 -0.43
C GLY A 103 14.70 -1.44 0.15
N GLY A 104 13.89 -2.16 -0.65
CA GLY A 104 12.63 -2.77 -0.21
C GLY A 104 11.37 -2.08 -0.71
N SER A 105 10.26 -2.79 -0.51
CA SER A 105 8.87 -2.32 -0.62
C SER A 105 8.02 -3.08 0.37
N ALA A 106 6.86 -2.54 0.74
CA ALA A 106 5.95 -3.18 1.68
C ALA A 106 4.56 -3.34 1.07
N LEU A 107 3.99 -4.53 1.16
CA LEU A 107 2.57 -4.76 0.89
C LEU A 107 1.77 -4.65 2.20
N HIS A 108 0.88 -3.67 2.28
CA HIS A 108 -0.08 -3.58 3.39
C HIS A 108 -1.45 -4.06 2.86
N LEU A 109 -1.68 -5.37 2.98
CA LEU A 109 -2.84 -6.02 2.41
C LEU A 109 -4.08 -5.75 3.26
N ASN A 110 -4.97 -4.91 2.73
CA ASN A 110 -6.23 -4.57 3.38
C ASN A 110 -7.25 -5.71 3.30
N LEU A 111 -7.78 -6.13 4.44
CA LEU A 111 -8.80 -7.16 4.59
C LEU A 111 -9.95 -6.61 5.43
N GLU A 112 -11.20 -6.89 5.06
CA GLU A 112 -12.37 -6.43 5.84
C GLU A 112 -12.41 -7.03 7.24
N GLU A 113 -11.98 -8.28 7.38
CA GLU A 113 -12.00 -9.01 8.63
C GLU A 113 -10.78 -9.91 8.81
N HIS A 114 -10.60 -10.39 10.05
CA HIS A 114 -9.56 -11.35 10.34
C HIS A 114 -9.92 -12.72 9.79
N LEU A 115 -8.94 -13.35 9.14
CA LEU A 115 -9.07 -14.69 8.60
C LEU A 115 -8.86 -15.78 9.66
N SER A 116 -9.29 -16.99 9.34
CA SER A 116 -8.90 -18.18 10.11
C SER A 116 -7.40 -18.45 10.00
N LYS A 117 -6.87 -19.25 10.94
CA LYS A 117 -5.46 -19.68 10.93
C LYS A 117 -5.08 -20.35 9.60
N ASP A 118 -5.95 -21.20 9.06
CA ASP A 118 -5.67 -21.94 7.83
C ASP A 118 -5.67 -21.03 6.60
N GLN A 119 -6.57 -20.06 6.55
CA GLN A 119 -6.58 -19.04 5.49
C GLN A 119 -5.29 -18.19 5.53
N TYR A 120 -4.85 -17.74 6.71
CA TYR A 120 -3.56 -17.04 6.82
C TYR A 120 -2.39 -17.92 6.40
N ASN A 121 -2.38 -19.20 6.77
CA ASN A 121 -1.34 -20.14 6.33
C ASN A 121 -1.28 -20.25 4.80
N GLN A 122 -2.42 -20.22 4.11
CA GLN A 122 -2.44 -20.21 2.65
C GLN A 122 -1.86 -18.90 2.08
N LEU A 123 -2.22 -17.75 2.65
CA LEU A 123 -1.66 -16.47 2.21
C LEU A 123 -0.14 -16.36 2.45
N LEU A 124 0.37 -16.94 3.55
CA LEU A 124 1.82 -17.04 3.78
C LEU A 124 2.52 -17.91 2.72
N ARG A 125 1.88 -19.01 2.29
CA ARG A 125 2.40 -19.84 1.17
C ARG A 125 2.39 -19.07 -0.14
N VAL A 126 1.33 -18.33 -0.43
CA VAL A 126 1.24 -17.45 -1.61
C VAL A 126 2.36 -16.41 -1.59
N ALA A 127 2.56 -15.72 -0.47
CA ALA A 127 3.64 -14.74 -0.34
C ALA A 127 5.03 -15.36 -0.60
N ALA A 128 5.28 -16.56 -0.08
CA ALA A 128 6.54 -17.29 -0.32
C ALA A 128 6.71 -17.71 -1.79
N LEU A 129 5.64 -18.18 -2.44
CA LEU A 129 5.64 -18.58 -3.86
C LEU A 129 5.87 -17.38 -4.79
N GLU A 130 5.15 -16.29 -4.57
CA GLU A 130 5.27 -15.05 -5.36
C GLU A 130 6.58 -14.30 -5.06
N GLY A 131 7.22 -14.58 -3.92
CA GLY A 131 8.42 -13.88 -3.47
C GLY A 131 8.14 -12.50 -2.89
N CYS A 132 6.94 -12.29 -2.34
CA CYS A 132 6.60 -11.08 -1.59
C CYS A 132 7.25 -11.15 -0.20
N ASN A 133 8.39 -10.48 -0.04
CA ASN A 133 9.27 -10.63 1.12
C ASN A 133 8.88 -9.75 2.31
N TYR A 134 8.11 -8.68 2.11
CA TYR A 134 7.66 -7.81 3.19
C TYR A 134 6.20 -7.42 3.02
N PHE A 135 5.35 -7.93 3.90
CA PHE A 135 3.92 -7.65 3.89
C PHE A 135 3.31 -7.68 5.29
N THR A 136 2.14 -7.06 5.41
CA THR A 136 1.31 -7.07 6.61
C THR A 136 -0.16 -7.25 6.22
N PHE A 137 -0.94 -7.91 7.05
CA PHE A 137 -2.41 -7.88 6.95
C PHE A 137 -2.94 -6.67 7.72
N ASN A 138 -3.76 -5.86 7.05
CA ASN A 138 -4.33 -4.63 7.59
C ASN A 138 -5.85 -4.76 7.72
N ILE A 139 -6.31 -4.98 8.95
CA ILE A 139 -7.72 -5.01 9.33
C ILE A 139 -7.92 -3.81 10.26
N PRO A 140 -8.92 -2.93 10.03
CA PRO A 140 -9.14 -1.78 10.91
C PRO A 140 -9.61 -2.22 12.30
N ASN A 141 -8.86 -1.86 13.33
CA ASN A 141 -9.27 -2.12 14.72
C ASN A 141 -10.05 -0.92 15.25
N THR A 142 -11.22 -1.15 15.85
CA THR A 142 -12.01 -0.07 16.47
C THR A 142 -11.38 0.36 17.79
N VAL A 143 -11.24 1.66 18.02
CA VAL A 143 -10.90 2.23 19.33
C VAL A 143 -12.02 3.19 19.77
N CYS A 144 -12.57 2.97 20.96
CA CYS A 144 -13.54 3.88 21.55
C CYS A 144 -12.82 5.03 22.25
N ASN A 145 -13.17 6.27 21.88
CA ASN A 145 -12.58 7.47 22.47
C ASN A 145 -13.11 7.77 23.87
N ASP A 146 -14.30 7.29 24.22
CA ASP A 146 -14.91 7.56 25.53
C ASP A 146 -14.39 6.62 26.63
N CYS A 147 -14.31 5.31 26.34
CA CYS A 147 -13.97 4.30 27.36
C CYS A 147 -12.63 3.57 27.12
N GLY A 148 -11.92 3.92 26.04
CA GLY A 148 -10.62 3.36 25.68
C GLY A 148 -10.64 1.89 25.21
N HIS A 149 -11.81 1.28 25.04
CA HIS A 149 -11.92 -0.11 24.58
C HIS A 149 -11.43 -0.26 23.14
N ILE A 150 -10.63 -1.29 22.88
CA ILE A 150 -10.14 -1.65 21.54
C ILE A 150 -10.76 -3.00 21.15
N ASP A 151 -11.40 -3.04 19.99
CA ASP A 151 -11.91 -4.26 19.35
C ASP A 151 -11.13 -4.52 18.06
N LYS A 152 -10.83 -5.78 17.77
CA LYS A 152 -10.06 -6.19 16.58
C LYS A 152 -10.89 -6.19 15.28
N ARG A 153 -12.18 -5.86 15.37
CA ARG A 153 -13.09 -5.72 14.24
C ARG A 153 -13.33 -4.24 13.95
N LYS A 154 -13.71 -3.95 12.71
CA LYS A 154 -14.24 -2.65 12.30
C LYS A 154 -15.72 -2.57 12.70
N LEU A 155 -16.01 -1.92 13.82
CA LEU A 155 -17.34 -1.74 14.37
C LEU A 155 -17.76 -0.27 14.25
N ASN A 156 -19.08 -0.02 14.30
CA ASN A 156 -19.63 1.33 14.31
C ASN A 156 -20.06 1.78 15.72
N VAL A 157 -20.08 0.87 16.68
CA VAL A 157 -20.53 1.09 18.07
C VAL A 157 -19.59 0.37 19.02
N CYS A 158 -19.20 1.02 20.13
CA CYS A 158 -18.37 0.38 21.14
C CYS A 158 -19.14 -0.77 21.83
N PRO A 159 -18.63 -2.01 21.85
CA PRO A 159 -19.33 -3.12 22.49
C PRO A 159 -19.40 -2.98 24.02
N LYS A 160 -18.46 -2.23 24.64
CA LYS A 160 -18.34 -2.03 26.08
C LYS A 160 -19.27 -0.94 26.62
N CYS A 161 -19.22 0.27 26.07
CA CYS A 161 -20.01 1.41 26.57
C CYS A 161 -21.22 1.78 25.69
N LYS A 162 -21.38 1.14 24.53
CA LYS A 162 -22.42 1.44 23.52
C LYS A 162 -22.34 2.84 22.91
N GLY A 163 -21.25 3.58 23.13
CA GLY A 163 -20.99 4.87 22.50
C GLY A 163 -20.57 4.75 21.03
N ASN A 164 -20.81 5.82 20.28
CA ASN A 164 -20.48 5.95 18.85
C ASN A 164 -19.25 6.84 18.59
N ASN A 165 -18.63 7.39 19.65
CA ASN A 165 -17.38 8.13 19.53
C ASN A 165 -16.21 7.13 19.36
N ILE A 166 -16.03 6.70 18.12
CA ILE A 166 -15.05 5.70 17.73
C ILE A 166 -14.06 6.25 16.71
N ASP A 167 -12.90 5.63 16.67
CA ASP A 167 -11.86 5.84 15.67
C ASP A 167 -11.31 4.47 15.26
N TYR A 168 -10.47 4.42 14.24
CA TYR A 168 -9.90 3.19 13.72
C TYR A 168 -8.37 3.23 13.78
N LEU A 169 -7.76 2.12 14.20
CA LEU A 169 -6.32 1.90 14.10
C LEU A 169 -6.06 1.09 12.83
N THR A 170 -5.29 1.67 11.91
CA THR A 170 -4.94 1.05 10.62
C THR A 170 -3.53 1.46 10.17
N ARG A 171 -2.98 0.75 9.19
CA ARG A 171 -1.71 1.08 8.53
C ARG A 171 -1.95 1.64 7.13
N ILE A 172 -1.87 2.95 6.98
CA ILE A 172 -1.98 3.60 5.66
C ILE A 172 -0.65 3.49 4.89
N ILE A 173 0.47 3.73 5.57
CA ILE A 173 1.81 3.91 4.97
C ILE A 173 2.91 3.20 5.78
N GLY A 174 2.59 2.08 6.43
CA GLY A 174 3.58 1.21 7.07
C GLY A 174 3.49 1.08 8.58
N TYR A 175 2.99 2.10 9.30
CA TYR A 175 2.86 2.06 10.76
C TYR A 175 1.40 2.22 11.21
N MET A 176 1.07 1.59 12.34
CA MET A 176 -0.29 1.60 12.87
C MET A 176 -0.53 2.88 13.64
N LYS A 177 -1.58 3.61 13.27
CA LYS A 177 -1.99 4.86 13.92
C LYS A 177 -3.50 4.96 13.87
N ARG A 178 -4.06 5.82 14.72
CA ARG A 178 -5.43 6.29 14.59
C ARG A 178 -5.61 7.00 13.26
N VAL A 179 -6.69 6.71 12.55
CA VAL A 179 -7.03 7.38 11.28
C VAL A 179 -7.07 8.88 11.50
N SER A 180 -7.76 9.34 12.56
CA SER A 180 -7.87 10.76 12.91
C SER A 180 -6.52 11.47 13.11
N ASN A 181 -5.46 10.74 13.45
CA ASN A 181 -4.14 11.32 13.69
C ASN A 181 -3.28 11.40 12.41
N PHE A 182 -3.69 10.82 11.29
CA PHE A 182 -3.00 11.04 10.00
C PHE A 182 -3.32 12.43 9.44
N SER A 183 -2.53 12.90 8.47
CA SER A 183 -2.84 14.15 7.76
C SER A 183 -4.21 14.06 7.08
N GLN A 184 -4.89 15.20 6.90
CA GLN A 184 -6.21 15.24 6.28
C GLN A 184 -6.25 14.54 4.91
N ALA A 185 -5.20 14.74 4.10
CA ALA A 185 -5.08 14.08 2.80
C ALA A 185 -4.98 12.54 2.93
N ARG A 186 -4.28 12.03 3.95
CA ARG A 186 -4.19 10.59 4.22
C ARG A 186 -5.48 10.02 4.80
N GLN A 187 -6.23 10.79 5.57
CA GLN A 187 -7.58 10.39 6.01
C GLN A 187 -8.53 10.25 4.81
N GLN A 188 -8.47 11.18 3.86
CA GLN A 188 -9.26 11.11 2.62
C GLN A 188 -8.84 9.94 1.74
N GLU A 189 -7.54 9.65 1.66
CA GLU A 189 -7.02 8.49 0.92
C GLU A 189 -7.46 7.17 1.55
N GLU A 190 -7.32 7.02 2.87
CA GLU A 190 -7.80 5.87 3.64
C GLU A 190 -9.30 5.63 3.45
N SER A 191 -10.13 6.68 3.44
CA SER A 191 -11.58 6.53 3.24
C SER A 191 -11.98 5.96 1.89
N LYS A 192 -11.06 5.95 0.91
CA LYS A 192 -11.28 5.41 -0.44
C LYS A 192 -10.68 4.02 -0.63
N ARG A 193 -9.87 3.52 0.31
CA ARG A 193 -9.18 2.25 0.12
C ARG A 193 -10.14 1.09 0.04
N TYR A 194 -9.84 0.18 -0.89
CA TYR A 194 -10.52 -1.11 -0.96
C TYR A 194 -9.96 -2.06 0.10
N TYR A 195 -10.87 -2.63 0.90
CA TYR A 195 -10.61 -3.70 1.84
C TYR A 195 -11.21 -4.98 1.26
N ALA A 196 -10.37 -6.00 1.03
CA ALA A 196 -10.83 -7.20 0.33
C ALA A 196 -11.69 -8.08 1.24
N THR A 197 -12.80 -8.58 0.69
CA THR A 197 -13.58 -9.69 1.23
C THR A 197 -12.92 -11.02 0.86
N VAL A 198 -13.01 -12.00 1.76
CA VAL A 198 -12.61 -13.38 1.47
C VAL A 198 -13.87 -14.22 1.39
N CYS A 199 -14.46 -14.29 0.19
CA CYS A 199 -15.52 -15.25 -0.13
C CYS A 199 -14.93 -16.61 -0.49
#